data_AF-A0A2E9UCX1-F1
#
_entry.id   AF-A0A2E9UCX1-F1
#
_cell.length_a   1.000
_cell.length_b   1.000
_cell.length_c   1.000
_cell.angle_alpha   90.00
_cell.angle_beta   90.00
_cell.angle_gamma   90.00
#
_symmetry.space_group_name_H-M   'P 1'
#
loop_
_entity.id
_entity.type
_entity.pdbx_description
1 polymer ?
#
loop_
_entity_poly.entity_id
_entity_poly.type
_entity_poly.pdbx_seq_one_letter_code
_entity_poly.pdbx_strand_id
1 'polypeptide(L)'
;VRLEIIGDKKGFWLKPHKDIPEKLMTMLIWANPNNENENLGTDLYNEKFELVKTIKYHHNTGYFFSSRNDTWHGLEMKDIKKERRCIQINFVSFKTEWPVIA
;
A
#
# COMPACT_ATOMS: atom_id res chain seq x y z
N VAL A 1 3.66 13.06 -10.40
CA VAL A 1 3.45 11.71 -9.80
C VAL A 1 4.62 11.41 -8.88
N ARG A 2 4.37 10.74 -7.75
CA ARG A 2 5.42 10.28 -6.83
C ARG A 2 5.49 8.76 -6.88
N LEU A 3 6.67 8.24 -7.20
CA LEU A 3 6.96 6.81 -7.18
C LEU A 3 7.86 6.49 -6.00
N GLU A 4 7.55 5.41 -5.29
CA GLU A 4 8.31 4.92 -4.15
C GLU A 4 8.53 3.42 -4.30
N ILE A 5 9.73 2.95 -3.97
CA ILE A 5 10.06 1.53 -3.91
C ILE A 5 10.15 1.16 -2.43
N ILE A 6 9.34 0.19 -2.01
CA ILE A 6 9.18 -0.22 -0.62
C ILE A 6 9.70 -1.64 -0.46
N GLY A 7 10.43 -1.87 0.64
CA GLY A 7 11.00 -3.17 1.02
C GLY A 7 10.87 -3.40 2.52
N ASP A 8 9.70 -3.88 2.94
CA ASP A 8 9.38 -4.12 4.35
C ASP A 8 10.06 -5.40 4.84
N LYS A 9 10.65 -5.33 6.02
CA LYS A 9 11.40 -6.42 6.66
C LYS A 9 10.65 -7.01 7.85
N LYS A 10 11.20 -8.08 8.42
CA LYS A 10 10.66 -8.73 9.62
C LYS A 10 10.35 -7.71 10.72
N GLY A 11 9.13 -7.79 11.26
CA GLY A 11 8.64 -6.89 12.32
C GLY A 11 8.06 -5.56 11.82
N PHE A 12 8.06 -5.32 10.51
CA PHE A 12 7.35 -4.17 9.95
C PHE A 12 5.85 -4.36 10.07
N TRP A 13 5.18 -3.26 10.40
CA TRP A 13 3.74 -3.12 10.43
C TRP A 13 3.41 -1.64 10.23
N LEU A 14 2.17 -1.36 9.88
CA LEU A 14 1.69 -0.01 9.66
C LEU A 14 0.28 0.12 10.22
N LYS A 15 0.12 1.00 11.21
CA LYS A 15 -1.16 1.27 11.84
C LYS A 15 -2.23 1.66 10.80
N PRO A 16 -3.52 1.38 11.07
CA PRO A 16 -4.62 1.92 10.28
C PRO A 16 -4.49 3.44 10.12
N HIS A 17 -4.49 3.91 8.88
CA HIS A 17 -4.37 5.31 8.55
C HIS A 17 -5.15 5.64 7.28
N LYS A 18 -5.25 6.94 7.01
CA LYS A 18 -5.67 7.48 5.73
C LYS A 18 -4.46 8.17 5.10
N ASP A 19 -4.46 8.20 3.78
CA ASP A 19 -3.49 8.99 3.05
C ASP A 19 -3.70 10.50 3.30
N ILE A 20 -2.64 11.27 3.11
CA ILE A 20 -2.71 12.74 3.17
C ILE A 20 -3.62 13.29 2.07
N PRO A 21 -4.29 14.44 2.27
CA PRO A 21 -5.24 14.99 1.28
C PRO A 21 -4.62 15.27 -0.10
N GLU A 22 -3.32 15.54 -0.15
CA GLU A 22 -2.61 15.82 -1.40
C GLU A 22 -2.42 14.58 -2.26
N LYS A 23 -2.56 13.36 -1.71
CA LYS A 23 -2.62 12.13 -2.49
C LYS A 23 -4.04 11.94 -3.01
N LEU A 24 -4.23 12.11 -4.30
CA LEU A 24 -5.52 11.97 -4.98
C LEU A 24 -5.86 10.49 -5.23
N MET A 25 -4.83 9.69 -5.55
CA MET A 25 -4.94 8.25 -5.76
C MET A 25 -3.62 7.57 -5.42
N THR A 26 -3.72 6.41 -4.77
CA THR A 26 -2.59 5.55 -4.43
C THR A 26 -2.78 4.20 -5.09
N MET A 27 -1.73 3.72 -5.75
CA MET A 27 -1.65 2.38 -6.31
C MET A 27 -0.43 1.66 -5.73
N LEU A 28 -0.61 0.43 -5.27
CA LEU A 28 0.46 -0.48 -4.89
C LEU A 28 0.54 -1.59 -5.94
N ILE A 29 1.74 -1.78 -6.50
CA ILE A 29 2.06 -2.92 -7.36
C ILE A 29 2.96 -3.85 -6.56
N TRP A 30 2.53 -5.09 -6.35
CA TRP A 30 3.24 -6.04 -5.51
C TRP A 30 4.30 -6.82 -6.27
N ALA A 31 5.49 -6.90 -5.67
CA ALA A 31 6.62 -7.66 -6.18
C ALA A 31 7.00 -8.73 -5.16
N ASN A 32 6.43 -9.93 -5.30
CA ASN A 32 6.70 -11.08 -4.42
C ASN A 32 7.68 -12.13 -5.02
N PRO A 33 8.99 -11.83 -5.18
CA PRO A 33 9.94 -12.79 -5.75
C PRO A 33 10.33 -13.91 -4.78
N ASN A 34 10.06 -13.76 -3.49
CA ASN A 34 10.44 -14.72 -2.44
C ASN A 34 9.28 -15.64 -2.02
N ASN A 35 8.15 -15.58 -2.73
CA ASN A 35 6.93 -16.34 -2.41
C ASN A 35 6.50 -16.18 -0.93
N GLU A 36 6.52 -14.94 -0.46
CA GLU A 36 5.96 -14.53 0.82
C GLU A 36 4.45 -14.80 0.86
N ASN A 37 3.89 -14.85 2.07
CA ASN A 37 2.47 -15.17 2.28
C ASN A 37 1.54 -14.16 1.56
N GLU A 38 0.49 -14.66 0.90
CA GLU A 38 -0.51 -13.83 0.24
C GLU A 38 -1.27 -12.88 1.19
N ASN A 39 -1.27 -13.15 2.50
CA ASN A 39 -1.88 -12.28 3.51
C ASN A 39 -1.02 -11.03 3.83
N LEU A 40 0.11 -10.83 3.16
CA LEU A 40 0.96 -9.65 3.34
C LEU A 40 0.57 -8.48 2.41
N GLY A 41 -0.67 -8.40 1.92
CA GLY A 41 -1.04 -7.31 1.01
C GLY A 41 -1.41 -6.05 1.77
N THR A 42 -2.54 -5.43 1.42
CA THR A 42 -3.03 -4.23 2.11
C THR A 42 -4.21 -4.60 2.98
N ASP A 43 -4.14 -4.28 4.27
CA ASP A 43 -5.25 -4.46 5.20
C ASP A 43 -6.21 -3.28 5.08
N LEU A 44 -7.51 -3.59 4.99
CA LEU A 44 -8.60 -2.64 4.91
C LEU A 44 -9.43 -2.70 6.19
N TYR A 45 -9.72 -1.54 6.76
CA TYR A 45 -10.40 -1.43 8.04
C TYR A 45 -11.71 -0.66 7.89
N ASN A 46 -12.64 -0.91 8.82
CA ASN A 46 -13.80 -0.05 8.99
C ASN A 46 -13.48 1.15 9.90
N GLU A 47 -14.46 2.02 10.14
CA GLU A 47 -14.31 3.22 10.98
C GLU A 47 -14.00 2.91 12.45
N LYS A 48 -14.24 1.68 12.91
CA LYS A 48 -13.88 1.20 14.26
C LYS A 48 -12.47 0.59 14.31
N PHE A 49 -11.72 0.66 13.20
CA PHE A 49 -10.42 0.02 13.01
C PHE A 49 -10.44 -1.51 13.12
N GLU A 50 -11.58 -2.12 12.86
CA GLU A 50 -11.69 -3.57 12.75
C GLU A 50 -11.28 -3.98 11.33
N LEU A 51 -10.45 -5.03 11.22
CA LEU A 51 -10.00 -5.56 9.93
C LEU A 51 -11.20 -6.13 9.16
N VAL A 52 -11.49 -5.58 8.00
CA VAL A 52 -12.56 -6.03 7.10
C VAL A 52 -12.04 -7.04 6.10
N LYS A 53 -10.86 -6.75 5.50
CA LYS A 53 -10.29 -7.57 4.43
C LYS A 53 -8.81 -7.29 4.25
N THR A 54 -8.05 -8.33 3.91
CA THR A 54 -6.72 -8.19 3.33
C THR A 54 -6.80 -8.34 1.81
N ILE A 55 -6.30 -7.38 1.04
CA ILE A 55 -6.08 -7.60 -0.39
C ILE A 55 -4.87 -8.51 -0.55
N LYS A 56 -4.93 -9.50 -1.43
CA LYS A 56 -3.90 -10.54 -1.53
C LYS A 56 -2.61 -10.06 -2.19
N TYR A 57 -1.47 -10.34 -1.56
CA TYR A 57 -0.12 -10.04 -2.03
C TYR A 57 0.36 -11.01 -3.12
N HIS A 58 -0.25 -10.92 -4.31
CA HIS A 58 0.17 -11.69 -5.47
C HIS A 58 1.20 -10.94 -6.30
N HIS A 59 2.25 -11.65 -6.73
CA HIS A 59 3.28 -11.09 -7.58
C HIS A 59 2.67 -10.53 -8.88
N ASN A 60 3.15 -9.36 -9.31
CA ASN A 60 2.73 -8.71 -10.56
C ASN A 60 1.22 -8.40 -10.63
N THR A 61 0.62 -8.11 -9.47
CA THR A 61 -0.74 -7.58 -9.37
C THR A 61 -0.71 -6.25 -8.64
N GLY A 62 -1.77 -5.46 -8.79
CA GLY A 62 -1.89 -4.19 -8.10
C GLY A 62 -3.26 -3.97 -7.49
N TYR A 63 -3.28 -3.10 -6.48
CA TYR A 63 -4.47 -2.57 -5.85
C TYR A 63 -4.36 -1.04 -5.87
N PHE A 64 -5.46 -0.36 -6.18
CA PHE A 64 -5.50 1.10 -6.15
C PHE A 64 -6.79 1.60 -5.51
N PHE A 65 -6.72 2.80 -4.95
CA PHE A 65 -7.87 3.48 -4.37
C PHE A 65 -7.66 5.00 -4.44
N SER A 66 -8.77 5.73 -4.54
CA SER A 66 -8.78 7.20 -4.41
C SER A 66 -8.99 7.57 -2.94
N SER A 67 -8.29 8.59 -2.46
CA SER A 67 -8.40 9.03 -1.07
C SER A 67 -9.82 9.49 -0.75
N ARG A 68 -10.43 8.91 0.30
CA ARG A 68 -11.75 9.30 0.82
C ARG A 68 -11.75 9.21 2.35
N ASN A 69 -12.86 9.59 2.98
CA ASN A 69 -12.99 9.56 4.44
C ASN A 69 -13.02 8.14 5.02
N ASP A 70 -13.39 7.15 4.20
CA ASP A 70 -13.61 5.74 4.53
C ASP A 70 -12.50 4.80 4.01
N THR A 71 -11.41 5.33 3.48
CA THR A 71 -10.30 4.53 2.93
C THR A 71 -9.25 4.22 3.99
N TRP A 72 -9.66 3.63 5.12
CA TRP A 72 -8.74 3.20 6.17
C TRP A 72 -7.97 1.95 5.74
N HIS A 73 -6.64 2.05 5.79
CA HIS A 73 -5.78 0.96 5.37
C HIS A 73 -4.48 0.90 6.19
N GLY A 74 -3.77 -0.21 6.09
CA GLY A 74 -2.54 -0.44 6.82
C GLY A 74 -1.94 -1.81 6.53
N LEU A 75 -1.16 -2.29 7.49
CA LEU A 75 -0.59 -3.63 7.51
C LEU A 75 -0.43 -4.07 8.97
N GLU A 76 -1.21 -5.05 9.40
CA GLU A 76 -1.04 -5.63 10.75
C GLU A 76 0.34 -6.28 10.89
N MET A 77 0.78 -6.46 12.14
CA MET A 77 1.99 -7.21 12.43
C MET A 77 1.85 -8.66 11.94
N LYS A 78 2.57 -9.00 10.88
CA LYS A 78 2.53 -10.31 10.21
C LYS A 78 3.95 -10.84 10.02
N ASP A 79 4.06 -12.15 9.87
CA ASP A 79 5.35 -12.77 9.60
C ASP A 79 5.80 -12.48 8.16
N ILE A 80 6.89 -11.71 8.03
CA ILE A 80 7.61 -11.47 6.77
C ILE A 80 8.88 -12.31 6.84
N LYS A 81 8.99 -13.33 5.99
CA LYS A 81 10.09 -14.31 6.08
C LYS A 81 11.42 -13.72 5.63
N LYS A 82 11.40 -12.92 4.57
CA LYS A 82 12.56 -12.31 3.93
C LYS A 82 12.33 -10.83 3.62
N GLU A 83 11.36 -10.51 2.78
CA GLU A 83 11.04 -9.14 2.38
C GLU A 83 9.72 -9.04 1.61
N ARG A 84 8.83 -8.16 2.05
CA ARG A 84 7.63 -7.74 1.31
C ARG A 84 7.97 -6.50 0.50
N ARG A 85 7.77 -6.53 -0.82
CA ARG A 85 8.11 -5.41 -1.72
C ARG A 85 6.89 -4.91 -2.44
N CYS A 86 6.83 -3.60 -2.62
CA CYS A 86 5.89 -3.01 -3.56
C CYS A 86 6.48 -1.76 -4.22
N ILE A 87 5.96 -1.46 -5.39
CA ILE A 87 6.13 -0.18 -6.05
C ILE A 87 4.85 0.59 -5.74
N GLN A 88 4.98 1.71 -5.04
CA GLN A 88 3.86 2.59 -4.75
C GLN A 88 3.89 3.78 -5.71
N ILE A 89 2.77 4.00 -6.40
CA ILE A 89 2.56 5.09 -7.34
C ILE A 89 1.44 5.95 -6.78
N ASN A 90 1.77 7.20 -6.45
CA ASN A 90 0.82 8.17 -5.93
C ASN A 90 0.62 9.29 -6.97
N PHE A 91 -0.64 9.56 -7.30
CA PHE A 91 -1.04 10.79 -7.99
C PHE A 91 -1.26 11.86 -6.94
N VAL A 92 -0.50 12.94 -7.03
CA VAL A 92 -0.41 13.97 -5.99
C VAL A 92 -0.65 15.36 -6.55
N SER A 93 -1.18 16.26 -5.73
CA SER A 93 -1.43 17.67 -6.10
C SER A 93 -0.23 18.60 -5.90
N PHE A 94 0.78 18.19 -5.11
CA PHE A 94 2.02 18.95 -4.97
C PHE A 94 3.02 18.66 -6.10
N LYS A 95 3.94 19.61 -6.32
CA LYS A 95 4.98 19.49 -7.35
C LYS A 95 5.92 18.32 -7.03
N THR A 96 6.11 17.44 -8.00
CA THR A 96 7.09 16.34 -7.96
C THR A 96 8.18 16.57 -9.01
N GLU A 97 9.34 15.93 -8.85
CA GLU A 97 10.42 15.99 -9.84
C GLU A 97 10.01 15.38 -11.19
N TRP A 98 9.10 14.40 -11.17
CA TRP A 98 8.58 13.73 -12.35
C TRP A 98 7.25 14.37 -12.81
N PRO A 99 7.25 15.15 -13.90
CA PRO A 99 6.02 15.66 -14.50
C PRO A 99 5.22 14.52 -15.14
N VAL A 100 3.90 14.56 -15.02
CA VAL A 100 3.01 13.71 -15.82
C VAL A 100 2.65 14.52 -17.05
N ILE A 101 3.12 14.08 -18.22
CA ILE A 101 2.73 14.63 -19.51
C ILE A 101 1.62 13.72 -20.03
N ALA A 102 0.42 14.27 -20.19
CA ALA A 102 -0.72 13.57 -20.78
C ALA A 102 -0.74 13.76 -22.30
#